data_AF-A0A930P719-F1
#
_entry.id   AF-A0A930P719-F1
#
_cell.length_a   1.000
_cell.length_b   1.000
_cell.length_c   1.000
_cell.angle_alpha   90.00
_cell.angle_beta   90.00
_cell.angle_gamma   90.00
#
_symmetry.space_group_name_H-M   'P 1'
#
loop_
_entity.id
_entity.type
_entity.pdbx_description
1 polymer ?
#
loop_
_entity_poly.entity_id
_entity_poly.type
_entity_poly.pdbx_seq_one_letter_code
_entity_poly.pdbx_strand_id
1 'polypeptide(L)'
;VIDGSIKMDEVHVFSHRPSYASRSDAYARTADYSFGLRDIEDVGATCLHELLRRIPGVTVEFGKCYVRGAMTIEGRHPAAIAIDGIFANEDYDLDNIQMADVERVDVFKTGSTVLWGTAGGMGVISITTKKGNYNVTSVPLTNTKSFTTLGYQIPQPFTPNQLTAYWQPVMRGTSFKIALPALLESGYHLIIEGVTSEGRLVYYAR
;
A
#
# COMPACT_ATOMS: atom_id res chain seq x y z
N VAL A 1 44.10 -24.73 31.68
CA VAL A 1 43.18 -25.68 31.00
C VAL A 1 42.26 -24.84 30.13
N ILE A 2 42.26 -25.15 28.84
CA ILE A 2 41.57 -24.44 27.77
C ILE A 2 40.10 -24.82 27.89
N ASP A 3 39.28 -23.92 28.43
CA ASP A 3 37.83 -24.05 28.26
C ASP A 3 37.46 -23.08 27.14
N GLY A 4 37.37 -23.63 25.92
CA GLY A 4 37.07 -22.94 24.67
C GLY A 4 35.64 -22.41 24.58
N SER A 5 35.06 -21.96 25.70
CA SER A 5 33.72 -21.39 25.72
C SER A 5 33.78 -19.91 25.40
N ILE A 6 33.24 -19.54 24.23
CA ILE A 6 33.00 -18.15 23.85
C ILE A 6 31.85 -17.63 24.71
N LYS A 7 32.14 -16.64 25.55
CA LYS A 7 31.12 -15.92 26.32
C LYS A 7 30.43 -14.94 25.39
N MET A 8 29.23 -15.29 24.94
CA MET A 8 28.38 -14.40 24.13
C MET A 8 27.80 -13.30 25.01
N ASP A 9 27.75 -12.08 24.48
CA ASP A 9 26.99 -10.99 25.09
C ASP A 9 25.48 -11.25 25.02
N GLU A 10 24.72 -10.59 25.88
CA GLU A 10 23.27 -10.73 26.00
C GLU A 10 22.59 -10.47 24.65
N VAL A 11 21.97 -11.52 24.09
CA VAL A 11 21.21 -11.41 22.84
C VAL A 11 19.83 -10.85 23.16
N HIS A 12 19.64 -9.57 22.91
CA HIS A 12 18.31 -8.97 22.95
C HIS A 12 17.51 -9.44 21.73
N VAL A 13 16.64 -10.43 21.95
CA VAL A 13 15.66 -10.88 20.96
C VAL A 13 14.53 -9.87 20.90
N PHE A 14 14.65 -8.90 20.00
CA PHE A 14 13.53 -8.05 19.65
C PHE A 14 12.61 -8.81 18.70
N SER A 15 11.41 -9.18 19.15
CA SER A 15 10.35 -9.52 18.21
C SER A 15 10.04 -8.24 17.44
N HIS A 16 10.55 -8.12 16.22
CA HIS A 16 9.94 -7.18 15.27
C HIS A 16 8.52 -7.70 15.05
N ARG A 17 7.55 -7.11 15.74
CA ARG A 17 6.18 -7.16 15.26
C ARG A 17 6.27 -6.55 13.86
N PRO A 18 5.99 -7.30 12.78
CA PRO A 18 5.92 -6.67 11.48
C PRO A 18 4.98 -5.48 11.65
N SER A 19 5.42 -4.30 11.22
CA SER A 19 4.52 -3.17 11.14
C SER A 19 3.44 -3.59 10.16
N TYR A 20 2.34 -4.13 10.69
CA TYR A 20 1.16 -4.43 9.90
C TYR A 20 0.87 -3.15 9.16
N ALA A 21 1.08 -3.14 7.83
CA ALA A 21 0.66 -2.01 7.03
C ALA A 21 -0.80 -1.83 7.39
N SER A 22 -1.01 -0.75 8.12
CA SER A 22 -2.28 -0.47 8.74
C SER A 22 -3.32 -0.50 7.63
N ARG A 23 -4.57 -0.74 7.99
CA ARG A 23 -5.75 -0.54 7.11
C ARG A 23 -5.85 0.90 6.54
N SER A 24 -4.79 1.69 6.60
CA SER A 24 -4.61 3.06 6.15
C SER A 24 -4.11 3.20 4.71
N ASP A 25 -3.75 2.13 3.99
CA ASP A 25 -3.47 2.25 2.55
C ASP A 25 -4.77 2.54 1.78
N ALA A 26 -4.69 3.42 0.78
CA ALA A 26 -5.87 3.95 0.08
C ALA A 26 -6.69 2.84 -0.61
N TYR A 27 -6.00 1.80 -1.10
CA TYR A 27 -6.62 0.61 -1.70
C TYR A 27 -7.42 -0.20 -0.67
N ALA A 28 -6.82 -0.51 0.48
CA ALA A 28 -7.46 -1.30 1.54
C ALA A 28 -8.72 -0.60 2.10
N ARG A 29 -8.73 0.74 2.19
CA ARG A 29 -9.88 1.50 2.68
C ARG A 29 -11.09 1.45 1.74
N THR A 30 -10.87 1.25 0.46
CA THR A 30 -11.90 1.28 -0.58
C THR A 30 -12.36 -0.13 -0.95
N ALA A 31 -11.59 -1.15 -0.59
CA ALA A 31 -11.92 -2.55 -0.83
C ALA A 31 -13.17 -2.98 -0.05
N ASP A 32 -13.97 -3.86 -0.65
CA ASP A 32 -15.12 -4.46 0.05
C ASP A 32 -14.66 -5.45 1.12
N TYR A 33 -13.53 -6.11 0.89
CA TYR A 33 -12.88 -7.02 1.82
C TYR A 33 -11.36 -6.83 1.75
N SER A 34 -10.70 -6.87 2.89
CA SER A 34 -9.24 -6.76 3.00
C SER A 34 -8.75 -7.73 4.06
N PHE A 35 -7.83 -8.61 3.68
CA PHE A 35 -7.05 -9.45 4.58
C PHE A 35 -5.67 -8.83 4.74
N GLY A 36 -5.42 -8.20 5.89
CA GLY A 36 -4.08 -7.73 6.23
C GLY A 36 -3.19 -8.89 6.68
N LEU A 37 -1.89 -8.63 6.80
CA LEU A 37 -0.92 -9.66 7.21
C LEU A 37 -1.31 -10.39 8.50
N ARG A 38 -1.90 -9.70 9.48
CA ARG A 38 -2.39 -10.33 10.72
C ARG A 38 -3.52 -11.30 10.44
N ASP A 39 -4.49 -10.89 9.63
CA ASP A 39 -5.64 -11.72 9.29
C ASP A 39 -5.18 -12.98 8.54
N ILE A 40 -4.19 -12.84 7.67
CA ILE A 40 -3.60 -13.96 6.92
C ILE A 40 -2.89 -14.94 7.85
N GLU A 41 -2.08 -14.43 8.79
CA GLU A 41 -1.39 -15.23 9.82
C GLU A 41 -2.38 -15.95 10.74
N ASP A 42 -3.42 -15.24 11.22
CA ASP A 42 -4.46 -15.78 12.11
C ASP A 42 -5.31 -16.85 11.40
N VAL A 43 -5.54 -16.70 10.10
CA VAL A 43 -6.23 -17.71 9.27
C VAL A 43 -5.35 -18.94 9.05
N GLY A 44 -4.02 -18.79 9.02
CA GLY A 44 -3.09 -19.86 8.69
C GLY A 44 -3.19 -20.30 7.23
N ALA A 45 -3.54 -19.37 6.33
CA ALA A 45 -3.79 -19.70 4.93
C ALA A 45 -2.53 -20.20 4.21
N THR A 46 -2.65 -21.33 3.54
CA THR A 46 -1.55 -21.93 2.76
C THR A 46 -1.54 -21.47 1.31
N CYS A 47 -2.70 -21.05 0.79
CA CYS A 47 -2.85 -20.50 -0.56
C CYS A 47 -3.89 -19.38 -0.59
N LEU A 48 -3.84 -18.52 -1.61
CA LEU A 48 -4.76 -17.41 -1.79
C LEU A 48 -6.22 -17.88 -1.91
N HIS A 49 -6.44 -19.03 -2.54
CA HIS A 49 -7.75 -19.64 -2.70
C HIS A 49 -8.49 -19.87 -1.37
N GLU A 50 -7.75 -20.18 -0.29
CA GLU A 50 -8.33 -20.39 1.04
C GLU A 50 -8.88 -19.10 1.64
N LEU A 51 -8.14 -17.99 1.48
CA LEU A 51 -8.60 -16.66 1.90
C LEU A 51 -9.82 -16.23 1.10
N LEU A 52 -9.78 -16.39 -0.22
CA LEU A 52 -10.83 -15.92 -1.12
C LEU A 52 -12.16 -16.65 -0.90
N ARG A 53 -12.14 -17.95 -0.57
CA ARG A 53 -13.36 -18.72 -0.24
C ARG A 53 -14.08 -18.22 1.01
N ARG A 54 -13.41 -17.47 1.89
CA ARG A 54 -14.03 -16.87 3.08
C ARG A 54 -14.80 -15.59 2.77
N ILE A 55 -14.60 -15.01 1.58
CA ILE A 55 -15.25 -13.76 1.20
C ILE A 55 -16.63 -14.05 0.64
N PRO A 56 -17.71 -13.47 1.20
CA PRO A 56 -19.05 -13.67 0.67
C PRO A 56 -19.19 -13.12 -0.74
N GLY A 57 -19.74 -13.92 -1.66
CA GLY A 57 -19.89 -13.56 -3.05
C GLY A 57 -18.60 -13.67 -3.88
N VAL A 58 -17.57 -14.34 -3.36
CA VAL A 58 -16.43 -14.81 -4.14
C VAL A 58 -16.54 -16.32 -4.26
N THR A 59 -16.43 -16.83 -5.49
CA THR A 59 -16.45 -18.26 -5.78
C THR A 59 -15.16 -18.65 -6.47
N VAL A 60 -14.53 -19.74 -6.02
CA VAL A 60 -13.30 -20.28 -6.61
C VAL A 60 -13.65 -21.57 -7.34
N GLU A 61 -13.47 -21.60 -8.65
CA GLU A 61 -13.76 -22.75 -9.53
C GLU A 61 -12.58 -22.96 -10.49
N PHE A 62 -12.05 -24.19 -10.55
CA PHE A 62 -10.94 -24.57 -11.45
C PHE A 62 -9.71 -23.63 -11.40
N GLY A 63 -9.33 -23.16 -10.21
CA GLY A 63 -8.19 -22.23 -10.02
C GLY A 63 -8.49 -20.78 -10.40
N LYS A 64 -9.72 -20.48 -10.85
CA LYS A 64 -10.17 -19.12 -11.19
C LYS A 64 -11.13 -18.60 -10.13
N CYS A 65 -11.03 -17.30 -9.86
CA CYS A 65 -11.85 -16.62 -8.87
C CYS A 65 -12.90 -15.75 -9.56
N TYR A 66 -14.14 -15.85 -9.10
CA TYR A 66 -15.28 -15.14 -9.66
C TYR A 66 -15.94 -14.30 -8.59
N VAL A 67 -16.19 -13.03 -8.89
CA VAL A 67 -16.79 -12.09 -7.95
C VAL A 67 -18.24 -11.82 -8.39
N ARG A 68 -19.19 -12.09 -7.49
CA ARG A 68 -20.65 -11.92 -7.66
C ARG A 68 -21.24 -12.57 -8.91
N GLY A 69 -20.56 -13.58 -9.48
CA GLY A 69 -21.00 -14.24 -10.70
C GLY A 69 -21.15 -13.26 -11.87
N ALA A 70 -20.26 -12.26 -11.98
CA ALA A 70 -20.30 -11.29 -13.04
C ALA A 70 -20.28 -11.96 -14.42
N MET A 71 -21.23 -11.58 -15.28
CA MET A 71 -21.43 -12.13 -16.61
C MET A 71 -21.20 -11.03 -17.66
N THR A 72 -20.48 -11.36 -18.73
CA THR A 72 -20.40 -10.58 -19.95
C THR A 72 -21.30 -11.21 -21.02
N ILE A 73 -21.33 -10.60 -22.22
CA ILE A 73 -21.96 -11.18 -23.41
C ILE A 73 -21.31 -12.51 -23.81
N GLU A 74 -20.02 -12.69 -23.53
CA GLU A 74 -19.24 -13.90 -23.83
C GLU A 74 -19.33 -14.96 -22.72
N GLY A 75 -19.97 -14.65 -21.60
CA GLY A 75 -20.21 -15.57 -20.50
C GLY A 75 -19.59 -15.12 -19.19
N ARG A 76 -19.25 -16.08 -18.32
CA ARG A 76 -18.71 -15.81 -16.98
C ARG A 76 -17.19 -15.60 -17.06
N HIS A 77 -16.71 -14.40 -16.76
CA HIS A 77 -15.26 -14.13 -16.70
C HIS A 77 -14.76 -14.11 -15.26
N PRO A 78 -13.50 -14.54 -15.02
CA PRO A 78 -12.88 -14.40 -13.71
C PRO A 78 -12.68 -12.93 -13.33
N ALA A 79 -12.53 -12.68 -12.04
CA ALA A 79 -12.11 -11.38 -11.54
C ALA A 79 -10.69 -11.06 -12.00
N ALA A 80 -10.42 -9.79 -12.27
CA ALA A 80 -9.09 -9.34 -12.63
C ALA A 80 -8.14 -9.46 -11.43
N ILE A 81 -6.95 -9.98 -11.66
CA ILE A 81 -5.91 -10.11 -10.64
C ILE A 81 -4.93 -8.96 -10.81
N ALA A 82 -4.68 -8.20 -9.75
CA ALA A 82 -3.68 -7.14 -9.74
C ALA A 82 -2.62 -7.42 -8.68
N ILE A 83 -1.35 -7.43 -9.07
CA ILE A 83 -0.21 -7.64 -8.18
C ILE A 83 0.53 -6.31 -8.08
N ASP A 84 0.63 -5.77 -6.86
CA ASP A 84 1.25 -4.47 -6.59
C ASP A 84 0.72 -3.31 -7.46
N GLY A 85 -0.56 -3.39 -7.84
CA GLY A 85 -1.24 -2.39 -8.66
C GLY A 85 -1.15 -2.62 -10.17
N ILE A 86 -0.47 -3.67 -10.63
CA ILE A 86 -0.35 -4.04 -12.05
C ILE A 86 -1.23 -5.25 -12.33
N PHE A 87 -2.07 -5.19 -13.37
CA PHE A 87 -2.89 -6.32 -13.77
C PHE A 87 -2.02 -7.46 -14.31
N ALA A 88 -2.31 -8.66 -13.82
CA ALA A 88 -1.80 -9.89 -14.38
C ALA A 88 -2.61 -10.30 -15.63
N ASN A 89 -2.10 -11.28 -16.37
CA ASN A 89 -2.80 -11.85 -17.50
C ASN A 89 -4.12 -12.52 -17.05
N GLU A 90 -5.11 -12.60 -17.94
CA GLU A 90 -6.44 -13.18 -17.63
C GLU A 90 -6.39 -14.65 -17.18
N ASP A 91 -5.37 -15.39 -17.63
CA ASP A 91 -5.11 -16.79 -17.25
C ASP A 91 -4.07 -16.91 -16.13
N TYR A 92 -3.88 -15.87 -15.33
CA TYR A 92 -2.96 -15.92 -14.20
C TYR A 92 -3.47 -16.87 -13.12
N ASP A 93 -2.68 -17.91 -12.83
CA ASP A 93 -2.94 -18.83 -11.73
C ASP A 93 -2.45 -18.23 -10.41
N LEU A 94 -3.36 -18.13 -9.43
CA LEU A 94 -3.06 -17.60 -8.09
C LEU A 94 -2.08 -18.49 -7.31
N ASP A 95 -1.95 -19.78 -7.67
CA ASP A 95 -0.98 -20.69 -7.04
C ASP A 95 0.47 -20.32 -7.38
N ASN A 96 0.71 -19.46 -8.38
CA ASN A 96 2.03 -18.90 -8.66
C ASN A 96 2.52 -17.93 -7.57
N ILE A 97 1.64 -17.44 -6.70
CA ILE A 97 2.00 -16.53 -5.61
C ILE A 97 2.07 -17.32 -4.31
N GLN A 98 3.24 -17.29 -3.67
CA GLN A 98 3.42 -17.91 -2.37
C GLN A 98 2.83 -17.02 -1.27
N MET A 99 2.07 -17.63 -0.35
CA MET A 99 1.51 -16.90 0.81
C MET A 99 2.58 -16.23 1.68
N ALA A 100 3.80 -16.77 1.68
CA ALA A 100 4.94 -16.17 2.39
C ALA A 100 5.29 -14.76 1.88
N ASP A 101 5.04 -14.48 0.60
CA ASP A 101 5.35 -13.20 -0.05
C ASP A 101 4.16 -12.22 -0.02
N VAL A 102 2.98 -12.66 0.43
CA VAL A 102 1.77 -11.84 0.45
C VAL A 102 1.71 -11.02 1.73
N GLU A 103 1.61 -9.70 1.58
CA GLU A 103 1.39 -8.79 2.71
C GLU A 103 -0.10 -8.54 2.95
N ARG A 104 -0.87 -8.41 1.86
CA ARG A 104 -2.28 -8.08 1.92
C ARG A 104 -3.02 -8.59 0.69
N VAL A 105 -4.28 -8.97 0.88
CA VAL A 105 -5.22 -9.32 -0.19
C VAL A 105 -6.47 -8.47 -0.07
N ASP A 106 -6.75 -7.65 -1.07
CA ASP A 106 -7.90 -6.76 -1.14
C ASP A 106 -8.85 -7.20 -2.26
N VAL A 107 -10.16 -7.21 -2.01
CA VAL A 107 -11.18 -7.62 -2.99
C VAL A 107 -12.20 -6.50 -3.20
N PHE A 108 -12.37 -6.15 -4.47
CA PHE A 108 -13.28 -5.12 -4.97
C PHE A 108 -14.36 -5.78 -5.83
N LYS A 109 -15.64 -5.52 -5.55
CA LYS A 109 -16.77 -6.27 -6.14
C LYS A 109 -17.63 -5.46 -7.10
N THR A 110 -17.97 -4.22 -6.76
CA THR A 110 -18.91 -3.41 -7.56
C THR A 110 -18.46 -1.96 -7.61
N GLY A 111 -19.11 -1.02 -6.92
CA GLY A 111 -18.74 0.40 -6.97
C GLY A 111 -17.30 0.67 -6.51
N SER A 112 -16.73 -0.22 -5.70
CA SER A 112 -15.33 -0.19 -5.26
C SER A 112 -14.33 -0.44 -6.41
N THR A 113 -14.76 -1.03 -7.53
CA THR A 113 -13.89 -1.31 -8.68
C THR A 113 -13.64 -0.09 -9.56
N VAL A 114 -14.29 1.04 -9.30
CA VAL A 114 -14.11 2.30 -10.05
C VAL A 114 -12.64 2.74 -10.09
N LEU A 115 -11.89 2.47 -9.02
CA LEU A 115 -10.44 2.77 -8.94
C LEU A 115 -9.61 1.99 -9.97
N TRP A 116 -10.14 0.86 -10.45
CA TRP A 116 -9.48 -0.09 -11.33
C TRP A 116 -9.91 0.02 -12.80
N GLY A 117 -10.80 0.98 -13.11
CA GLY A 117 -11.27 1.24 -14.46
C GLY A 117 -12.06 0.08 -15.06
N THR A 118 -12.03 -0.02 -16.40
CA THR A 118 -12.79 -1.02 -17.17
C THR A 118 -12.39 -2.46 -16.84
N ALA A 119 -11.11 -2.69 -16.56
CA ALA A 119 -10.57 -4.00 -16.15
C ALA A 119 -11.21 -4.51 -14.85
N GLY A 120 -11.71 -3.61 -13.99
CA GLY A 120 -12.38 -3.97 -12.74
C GLY A 120 -13.87 -4.31 -12.86
N GLY A 121 -14.45 -4.29 -14.07
CA GLY A 121 -15.88 -4.53 -14.26
C GLY A 121 -16.38 -5.89 -13.76
N MET A 122 -15.52 -6.91 -13.76
CA MET A 122 -15.80 -8.26 -13.27
C MET A 122 -15.43 -8.47 -11.78
N GLY A 123 -14.99 -7.40 -11.10
CA GLY A 123 -14.35 -7.47 -9.79
C GLY A 123 -12.82 -7.51 -9.90
N VAL A 124 -12.14 -7.08 -8.83
CA VAL A 124 -10.67 -7.07 -8.74
C VAL A 124 -10.23 -7.74 -7.46
N ILE A 125 -9.24 -8.62 -7.58
CA ILE A 125 -8.49 -9.17 -6.45
C ILE A 125 -7.09 -8.56 -6.53
N SER A 126 -6.80 -7.64 -5.62
CA SER A 126 -5.50 -6.98 -5.52
C SER A 126 -4.66 -7.66 -4.46
N ILE A 127 -3.44 -8.01 -4.83
CA ILE A 127 -2.46 -8.68 -3.99
C ILE A 127 -1.30 -7.70 -3.83
N THR A 128 -1.02 -7.33 -2.59
CA THR A 128 0.14 -6.52 -2.23
C THR A 128 1.22 -7.45 -1.70
N THR A 129 2.39 -7.43 -2.32
CA THR A 129 3.53 -8.25 -1.89
C THR A 129 4.26 -7.59 -0.73
N LYS A 130 4.86 -8.41 0.13
CA LYS A 130 5.73 -7.96 1.21
C LYS A 130 6.89 -7.21 0.62
N LYS A 131 7.02 -5.95 1.01
CA LYS A 131 8.21 -5.18 0.68
C LYS A 131 9.31 -5.54 1.67
N GLY A 132 10.50 -5.82 1.16
CA GLY A 132 11.66 -5.97 2.02
C GLY A 132 11.87 -4.69 2.83
N ASN A 133 12.30 -4.85 4.09
CA ASN A 133 12.83 -3.76 4.91
C ASN A 133 14.20 -3.34 4.38
N TYR A 134 14.25 -2.92 3.11
CA TYR A 134 15.38 -2.19 2.61
C TYR A 134 15.24 -0.78 3.21
N ASN A 135 15.95 -0.52 4.30
CA ASN A 135 16.47 0.82 4.51
C ASN A 135 17.35 1.12 3.30
N VAL A 136 16.74 1.54 2.19
CA VAL A 136 17.44 1.98 0.99
C VAL A 136 18.07 3.32 1.32
N THR A 137 19.11 3.32 2.12
CA THR A 137 20.20 4.26 1.98
C THR A 137 20.88 3.91 0.65
N SER A 138 20.31 4.45 -0.44
CA SER A 138 20.78 4.37 -1.84
C SER A 138 21.02 2.98 -2.43
N VAL A 139 20.08 2.50 -3.25
CA VAL A 139 20.44 1.56 -4.32
C VAL A 139 21.17 2.38 -5.40
N PRO A 140 22.41 2.03 -5.81
CA PRO A 140 23.08 2.71 -6.90
C PRO A 140 22.35 2.36 -8.19
N LEU A 141 21.62 3.33 -8.73
CA LEU A 141 20.96 3.25 -10.02
C LEU A 141 22.01 3.11 -11.13
N THR A 142 22.39 1.89 -11.49
CA THR A 142 23.19 1.66 -12.70
C THR A 142 22.38 2.11 -13.92
N ASN A 143 22.99 3.01 -14.71
CA ASN A 143 22.43 3.83 -15.80
C ASN A 143 21.53 5.02 -15.45
N THR A 144 21.56 5.54 -14.21
CA THR A 144 21.03 6.89 -13.93
C THR A 144 22.18 7.90 -13.82
N LYS A 145 22.08 9.03 -14.53
CA LYS A 145 22.96 10.17 -14.29
C LYS A 145 22.58 10.83 -12.95
N SER A 146 23.43 10.65 -11.96
CA SER A 146 23.34 11.35 -10.68
C SER A 146 23.63 12.84 -10.87
N PHE A 147 22.65 13.70 -10.59
CA PHE A 147 22.87 15.11 -10.28
C PHE A 147 22.83 15.26 -8.77
N THR A 148 23.91 15.79 -8.21
CA THR A 148 24.05 16.10 -6.78
C THR A 148 23.02 17.15 -6.40
N THR A 149 22.12 16.80 -5.47
CA THR A 149 21.18 17.76 -4.91
C THR A 149 21.94 18.77 -4.04
N LEU A 150 21.80 20.05 -4.35
CA LEU A 150 22.16 21.12 -3.42
C LEU A 150 21.18 21.12 -2.23
N GLY A 151 21.51 20.32 -1.22
CA GLY A 151 21.19 20.55 0.19
C GLY A 151 19.73 20.51 0.65
N TYR A 152 19.58 20.41 1.97
CA TYR A 152 18.36 20.74 2.69
C TYR A 152 17.82 22.10 2.24
N GLN A 153 16.54 22.17 1.88
CA GLN A 153 15.87 23.44 1.63
C GLN A 153 15.85 24.27 2.91
N ILE A 154 16.34 25.51 2.80
CA ILE A 154 16.22 26.51 3.86
C ILE A 154 14.72 26.77 4.07
N PRO A 155 14.21 26.70 5.31
CA PRO A 155 12.83 27.08 5.61
C PRO A 155 12.55 28.48 5.06
N GLN A 156 11.60 28.59 4.13
CA GLN A 156 11.15 29.88 3.61
C GLN A 156 10.12 30.45 4.58
N PRO A 157 10.37 31.61 5.22
CA PRO A 157 9.36 32.29 6.01
C PRO A 157 8.26 32.82 5.08
N PHE A 158 7.01 32.49 5.40
CA PHE A 158 5.84 33.02 4.73
C PHE A 158 5.09 33.98 5.66
N THR A 159 4.87 35.21 5.23
CA THR A 159 4.04 36.20 5.93
C THR A 159 2.76 36.40 5.11
N PRO A 160 1.60 35.94 5.59
CA PRO A 160 0.35 36.11 4.85
C PRO A 160 -0.04 37.58 4.72
N ASN A 161 -0.43 38.01 3.52
CA ASN A 161 -1.03 39.32 3.22
C ASN A 161 -2.57 39.27 3.16
N GLN A 162 -3.16 38.10 3.38
CA GLN A 162 -4.60 37.83 3.40
C GLN A 162 -4.93 36.87 4.56
N LEU A 163 -6.19 36.84 4.98
CA LEU A 163 -6.70 35.91 6.02
C LEU A 163 -6.54 34.44 5.63
N THR A 164 -6.40 34.15 4.33
CA THR A 164 -6.10 32.82 3.80
C THR A 164 -4.64 32.76 3.38
N ALA A 165 -3.82 32.03 4.14
CA ALA A 165 -2.45 31.72 3.77
C ALA A 165 -2.45 30.65 2.67
N TYR A 166 -2.03 31.00 1.44
CA TYR A 166 -1.85 30.05 0.35
C TYR A 166 -0.38 29.71 0.13
N TRP A 167 -0.03 28.43 0.18
CA TRP A 167 1.33 27.94 0.02
C TRP A 167 1.36 26.73 -0.92
N GLN A 168 2.06 26.86 -2.05
CA GLN A 168 2.14 25.83 -3.10
C GLN A 168 3.59 25.37 -3.33
N PRO A 169 4.17 24.58 -2.41
CA PRO A 169 5.52 24.07 -2.54
C PRO A 169 5.60 22.86 -3.48
N VAL A 170 6.74 22.67 -4.14
CA VAL A 170 7.11 21.39 -4.75
C VAL A 170 7.95 20.62 -3.73
N MET A 171 7.35 19.63 -3.07
CA MET A 171 8.00 18.87 -1.99
C MET A 171 8.68 17.61 -2.52
N ARG A 172 9.86 17.28 -1.98
CA ARG A 172 10.61 16.05 -2.30
C ARG A 172 10.81 15.23 -1.02
N GLY A 173 10.19 14.05 -0.94
CA GLY A 173 10.27 13.15 0.22
C GLY A 173 8.99 12.34 0.46
N THR A 174 9.04 11.35 1.35
CA THR A 174 7.91 10.46 1.68
C THR A 174 7.01 11.00 2.80
N SER A 175 7.48 11.99 3.56
CA SER A 175 6.71 12.68 4.59
C SER A 175 7.22 14.10 4.79
N PHE A 176 6.36 14.98 5.30
CA PHE A 176 6.71 16.35 5.64
C PHE A 176 6.04 16.72 6.97
N LYS A 177 6.61 17.69 7.68
CA LYS A 177 6.06 18.23 8.91
C LYS A 177 5.79 19.71 8.70
N ILE A 178 4.56 20.14 8.96
CA ILE A 178 4.19 21.56 9.00
C ILE A 178 4.18 21.96 10.46
N ALA A 179 5.05 22.90 10.83
CA ALA A 179 5.04 23.53 12.14
C ALA A 179 4.21 24.81 12.06
N LEU A 180 3.10 24.86 12.79
CA LEU A 180 2.30 26.08 12.90
C LEU A 180 2.83 26.93 14.05
N PRO A 181 2.91 28.26 13.90
CA PRO A 181 3.23 29.17 15.00
C PRO A 181 2.29 28.97 16.19
N ALA A 182 2.81 29.13 17.41
CA ALA A 182 2.02 29.05 18.65
C ALA A 182 0.89 30.10 18.74
N LEU A 183 0.88 31.12 17.87
CA LEU A 183 -0.23 32.09 17.78
C LEU A 183 -1.48 31.54 17.08
N LEU A 184 -1.38 30.38 16.41
CA LEU A 184 -2.47 29.71 15.70
C LEU A 184 -2.97 28.49 16.51
N GLU A 185 -3.34 28.69 17.78
CA GLU A 185 -3.80 27.59 18.65
C GLU A 185 -5.23 27.12 18.32
N SER A 186 -6.08 27.99 17.77
CA SER A 186 -7.46 27.67 17.40
C SER A 186 -8.04 28.62 16.34
N GLY A 187 -9.14 28.23 15.67
CA GLY A 187 -9.88 29.09 14.74
C GLY A 187 -9.36 29.12 13.29
N TYR A 188 -8.57 28.14 12.88
CA TYR A 188 -8.09 27.99 11.50
C TYR A 188 -8.66 26.73 10.85
N HIS A 189 -8.76 26.75 9.53
CA HIS A 189 -8.98 25.55 8.71
C HIS A 189 -7.72 25.29 7.90
N LEU A 190 -7.11 24.13 8.11
CA LEU A 190 -5.94 23.68 7.37
C LEU A 190 -6.39 22.69 6.31
N ILE A 191 -6.24 23.09 5.05
CA ILE A 191 -6.47 22.23 3.89
C ILE A 191 -5.13 21.99 3.22
N ILE A 192 -4.77 20.72 3.02
CA ILE A 192 -3.58 20.28 2.30
C ILE A 192 -4.06 19.45 1.12
N GLU A 193 -3.75 19.91 -0.08
CA GLU A 193 -4.09 19.22 -1.33
C GLU A 193 -2.83 19.08 -2.18
N GLY A 194 -2.73 17.99 -2.95
CA GLY A 194 -1.61 17.80 -3.85
C GLY A 194 -1.63 16.50 -4.63
N VAL A 195 -0.57 16.32 -5.43
CA VAL A 195 -0.34 15.14 -6.24
C VAL A 195 1.10 14.69 -6.01
N THR A 196 1.32 13.41 -5.72
CA THR A 196 2.67 12.85 -5.58
C THR A 196 3.35 12.69 -6.94
N SER A 197 4.66 12.43 -6.97
CA SER A 197 5.38 12.11 -8.21
C SER A 197 4.87 10.85 -8.91
N GLU A 198 4.14 9.98 -8.19
CA GLU A 198 3.49 8.78 -8.74
C GLU A 198 2.03 9.05 -9.18
N GLY A 199 1.59 10.31 -9.18
CA GLY A 199 0.23 10.70 -9.57
C GLY A 199 -0.85 10.43 -8.52
N ARG A 200 -0.47 10.10 -7.27
CA ARG A 200 -1.46 9.85 -6.20
C ARG A 200 -1.96 11.16 -5.60
N LEU A 201 -3.27 11.27 -5.41
CA LEU A 201 -3.88 12.43 -4.77
C LEU A 201 -3.62 12.42 -3.26
N VAL A 202 -3.25 13.58 -2.72
CA VAL A 202 -3.08 13.84 -1.29
C VAL A 202 -4.14 14.86 -0.89
N TYR A 203 -4.95 14.52 0.11
CA TYR A 203 -5.93 15.42 0.70
C TYR A 203 -5.96 15.25 2.22
N TYR A 204 -5.91 16.38 2.92
CA TYR A 204 -6.07 16.44 4.37
C TYR A 204 -6.76 17.75 4.76
N ALA A 205 -7.77 17.67 5.63
CA ALA A 205 -8.47 18.84 6.16
C ALA A 205 -8.61 18.72 7.68
N ARG A 206 -8.32 19.81 8.40
CA ARG A 206 -8.51 19.95 9.85
C ARG A 206 -9.05 21.33 10.21
#